data_AF-A0A1Y5I220-F1
#
_entry.id   AF-A0A1Y5I220-F1
#
_cell.length_a   1.000
_cell.length_b   1.000
_cell.length_c   1.000
_cell.angle_alpha   90.00
_cell.angle_beta   90.00
_cell.angle_gamma   90.00
#
_symmetry.space_group_name_H-M   'P 1'
#
loop_
_entity.id
_entity.type
_entity.pdbx_description
1 polymer ?
#
loop_
_entity_poly.entity_id
_entity_poly.type
_entity_poly.pdbx_seq_one_letter_code
_entity_poly.pdbx_strand_id
1 'polypeptide(L)'
;MPSAAALSHGIFRVAFERALDDVAESISAIARAVTTTNAAIETPGANDDPTTTTCADALRSWTRFRARYANHTRAEDEVLFPTIATRIDNVTNSYEFEHEAEEWLFAEVTTTLELCARMGARDESDDDASTSVRKAARIAHATRTTLKAHLQKESEHVVPLVERAFDRREQGEMVWRFVSALGGDLGSVERVKTIREMLDGNSETRRTETRRRR
;
A
#
# COMPACT_ATOMS: atom_id res chain seq x y z
N MET A 1 22.14 -9.30 10.27
CA MET A 1 21.17 -9.67 9.23
C MET A 1 19.80 -9.16 9.66
N PRO A 2 19.07 -8.43 8.81
CA PRO A 2 17.71 -7.99 9.12
C PRO A 2 16.79 -9.21 9.36
N SER A 3 15.78 -9.03 10.20
CA SER A 3 14.82 -10.09 10.54
C SER A 3 13.83 -10.38 9.41
N ALA A 4 13.08 -11.47 9.51
CA ALA A 4 12.03 -11.79 8.53
C ALA A 4 10.94 -10.71 8.50
N ALA A 5 10.53 -10.21 9.68
CA ALA A 5 9.54 -9.15 9.80
C ALA A 5 10.04 -7.84 9.15
N ALA A 6 11.26 -7.41 9.47
CA ALA A 6 11.84 -6.20 8.90
C ALA A 6 12.04 -6.27 7.39
N LEU A 7 12.50 -7.41 6.87
CA LEU A 7 12.64 -7.62 5.43
C LEU A 7 11.29 -7.58 4.71
N SER A 8 10.29 -8.29 5.24
CA SER A 8 8.96 -8.35 4.65
C SER A 8 8.31 -6.97 4.62
N HIS A 9 8.31 -6.27 5.76
CA HIS A 9 7.73 -4.93 5.88
C HIS A 9 8.44 -3.93 4.97
N GLY A 10 9.78 -3.92 4.95
CA GLY A 10 10.56 -3.02 4.11
C GLY A 10 10.29 -3.19 2.61
N ILE A 11 10.18 -4.44 2.12
CA ILE A 11 9.84 -4.72 0.72
C ILE A 11 8.42 -4.22 0.40
N PHE A 12 7.46 -4.54 1.27
CA PHE A 12 6.07 -4.11 1.11
C PHE A 12 5.98 -2.58 1.07
N ARG A 13 6.56 -1.89 2.06
CA ARG A 13 6.51 -0.44 2.18
C ARG A 13 7.06 0.26 0.95
N VAL A 14 8.24 -0.14 0.46
CA VAL A 14 8.83 0.48 -0.75
C VAL A 14 7.92 0.30 -1.97
N ALA A 15 7.37 -0.90 -2.18
CA ALA A 15 6.48 -1.16 -3.30
C ALA A 15 5.15 -0.38 -3.17
N PHE A 16 4.60 -0.34 -1.96
CA PHE A 16 3.35 0.34 -1.65
C PHE A 16 3.47 1.86 -1.80
N GLU A 17 4.50 2.46 -1.22
CA GLU A 17 4.76 3.89 -1.33
C GLU A 17 4.98 4.34 -2.76
N ARG A 18 5.70 3.54 -3.57
CA ARG A 18 5.86 3.82 -5.00
C ARG A 18 4.53 3.80 -5.73
N ALA A 19 3.70 2.77 -5.49
CA ALA A 19 2.37 2.70 -6.12
C ALA A 19 1.47 3.87 -5.70
N LEU A 20 1.56 4.31 -4.45
CA LEU A 20 0.86 5.48 -3.93
C LEU A 20 1.37 6.78 -4.57
N ASP A 21 2.68 6.93 -4.73
CA ASP A 21 3.32 8.05 -5.42
C ASP A 21 2.84 8.11 -6.89
N ASP A 22 2.86 6.99 -7.61
CA ASP A 22 2.44 6.90 -9.01
C ASP A 22 0.96 7.31 -9.18
N VAL A 23 0.08 6.86 -8.29
CA VAL A 23 -1.35 7.20 -8.34
C VAL A 23 -1.59 8.66 -7.97
N ALA A 24 -0.94 9.18 -6.92
CA ALA A 24 -1.08 10.58 -6.53
C ALA A 24 -0.56 11.54 -7.60
N GLU A 25 0.53 11.16 -8.28
CA GLU A 25 1.09 11.95 -9.39
C GLU A 25 0.17 11.92 -10.61
N SER A 26 -0.42 10.76 -10.94
CA SER A 26 -1.42 10.64 -12.00
C SER A 26 -2.61 11.58 -11.79
N ILE A 27 -3.15 11.65 -10.57
CA ILE A 27 -4.25 12.56 -10.21
C ILE A 27 -3.80 14.03 -10.31
N SER A 28 -2.58 14.33 -9.84
CA SER A 28 -2.02 15.68 -9.87
C SER A 28 -1.73 16.16 -11.30
N ALA A 29 -1.30 15.26 -12.19
CA ALA A 29 -1.06 15.56 -13.60
C ALA A 29 -2.36 15.98 -14.30
N ILE A 30 -3.48 15.28 -14.05
CA ILE A 30 -4.79 15.65 -14.58
C ILE A 30 -5.19 17.05 -14.09
N ALA A 31 -4.98 17.36 -12.80
CA ALA A 31 -5.27 18.69 -12.25
C ALA A 31 -4.50 19.82 -12.92
N ARG A 32 -3.22 19.58 -13.25
CA ARG A 32 -2.37 20.55 -13.96
C ARG A 32 -2.79 20.71 -15.42
N ALA A 33 -3.16 19.62 -16.09
CA ALA A 33 -3.63 19.66 -17.48
C ALA A 33 -4.88 20.52 -17.61
N VAL A 34 -5.90 20.28 -16.76
CA VAL A 34 -7.13 21.09 -16.74
C VAL A 34 -6.84 22.55 -16.42
N THR A 35 -5.93 22.85 -15.49
CA THR A 35 -5.56 24.24 -15.17
C THR A 35 -4.89 24.96 -16.36
N THR A 36 -4.11 24.23 -17.17
CA THR A 36 -3.42 24.79 -18.34
C THR A 36 -4.39 25.08 -19.48
N THR A 37 -5.35 24.17 -19.72
CA THR A 37 -6.39 24.35 -20.74
C THR A 37 -7.23 25.60 -20.45
N ASN A 38 -7.65 25.83 -19.20
CA ASN A 38 -8.49 26.99 -18.84
C ASN A 38 -7.72 28.33 -18.89
N ALA A 39 -6.38 28.29 -18.85
CA ALA A 39 -5.52 29.48 -18.92
C ALA A 39 -5.12 29.84 -20.36
N ALA A 40 -5.17 28.89 -21.30
CA ALA A 40 -4.88 29.13 -22.71
C ALA A 40 -6.18 29.55 -23.44
N ILE A 41 -6.28 30.82 -23.81
CA ILE A 41 -7.31 31.32 -24.73
C ILE A 41 -7.26 30.45 -26.00
N GLU A 42 -8.38 29.83 -26.34
CA GLU A 42 -8.54 28.79 -27.36
C GLU A 42 -7.68 29.02 -28.61
N THR A 43 -6.73 28.12 -28.87
CA THR A 43 -6.18 27.90 -30.20
C THR A 43 -6.70 26.56 -30.70
N PRO A 44 -7.55 26.50 -31.74
CA PRO A 44 -8.11 25.24 -32.22
C PRO A 44 -7.01 24.38 -32.86
N GLY A 45 -6.78 23.21 -32.29
CA GLY A 45 -5.92 22.18 -32.89
C GLY A 45 -4.65 21.89 -32.09
N ALA A 46 -4.81 21.25 -30.93
CA ALA A 46 -3.71 20.56 -30.28
C ALA A 46 -4.17 19.14 -29.92
N ASN A 47 -3.94 18.25 -30.89
CA ASN A 47 -3.84 16.80 -30.83
C ASN A 47 -4.22 16.12 -29.51
N ASP A 48 -5.19 15.19 -29.59
CA ASP A 48 -5.32 14.07 -28.67
C ASP A 48 -3.99 13.29 -28.62
N ASP A 49 -3.10 13.66 -27.70
CA ASP A 49 -1.91 12.88 -27.40
C ASP A 49 -2.38 11.60 -26.67
N PRO A 50 -2.21 10.41 -27.27
CA PRO A 50 -2.65 9.13 -26.70
C PRO A 50 -1.94 8.75 -25.39
N THR A 51 -1.01 9.58 -24.89
CA THR A 51 -0.34 9.40 -23.60
C THR A 51 -0.99 10.16 -22.42
N THR A 52 -2.04 10.95 -22.66
CA THR A 52 -2.70 11.74 -21.61
C THR A 52 -3.53 10.85 -20.69
N THR A 53 -3.17 10.80 -19.40
CA THR A 53 -3.95 10.08 -18.38
C THR A 53 -5.30 10.76 -18.16
N THR A 54 -6.40 10.01 -18.25
CA THR A 54 -7.76 10.51 -18.00
C THR A 54 -8.20 10.30 -16.54
N CYS A 55 -9.27 10.99 -16.11
CA CYS A 55 -9.89 10.72 -14.81
C CYS A 55 -10.37 9.28 -14.65
N ALA A 56 -10.82 8.64 -15.74
CA ALA A 56 -11.20 7.23 -15.70
C ALA A 56 -9.98 6.32 -15.46
N ASP A 57 -8.81 6.65 -16.04
CA ASP A 57 -7.58 5.89 -15.82
C ASP A 57 -7.08 6.05 -14.38
N ALA A 58 -7.09 7.29 -13.87
CA ALA A 58 -6.74 7.58 -12.49
C ALA A 58 -7.66 6.87 -11.50
N LEU A 59 -8.98 6.86 -11.75
CA LEU A 59 -9.95 6.11 -10.94
C LEU A 59 -9.63 4.61 -10.92
N ARG A 60 -9.36 3.99 -12.07
CA ARG A 60 -8.99 2.56 -12.13
C ARG A 60 -7.68 2.27 -11.41
N SER A 61 -6.70 3.17 -11.47
CA SER A 61 -5.45 3.03 -10.74
C SER A 61 -5.67 3.15 -9.22
N TRP A 62 -6.44 4.16 -8.81
CA TRP A 62 -6.85 4.40 -7.44
C TRP A 62 -7.62 3.24 -6.82
N THR A 63 -8.63 2.70 -7.50
CA THR A 63 -9.42 1.55 -7.02
C THR A 63 -8.54 0.33 -6.77
N ARG A 64 -7.58 0.05 -7.67
CA ARG A 64 -6.62 -1.05 -7.48
C ARG A 64 -5.70 -0.81 -6.29
N PHE A 65 -5.25 0.43 -6.10
CA PHE A 65 -4.43 0.80 -4.94
C PHE A 65 -5.21 0.65 -3.63
N ARG A 66 -6.43 1.22 -3.54
CA ARG A 66 -7.32 1.10 -2.38
C ARG A 66 -7.57 -0.36 -2.01
N ALA A 67 -7.84 -1.23 -2.98
CA ALA A 67 -8.04 -2.66 -2.72
C ALA A 67 -6.81 -3.33 -2.08
N ARG A 68 -5.59 -2.96 -2.50
CA ARG A 68 -4.36 -3.47 -1.89
C ARG A 68 -4.20 -2.99 -0.46
N TYR A 69 -4.49 -1.72 -0.20
CA TYR A 69 -4.45 -1.16 1.14
C TYR A 69 -5.47 -1.82 2.08
N ALA A 70 -6.71 -1.98 1.62
CA ALA A 70 -7.75 -2.68 2.40
C ALA A 70 -7.36 -4.14 2.72
N ASN A 71 -6.69 -4.84 1.81
CA ASN A 71 -6.15 -6.18 2.10
C ASN A 71 -5.02 -6.15 3.13
N HIS A 72 -4.20 -5.09 3.11
CA HIS A 72 -3.10 -4.90 4.06
C HIS A 72 -3.62 -4.67 5.47
N THR A 73 -4.46 -3.66 5.69
CA THR A 73 -5.02 -3.36 7.01
C THR A 73 -5.85 -4.52 7.55
N ARG A 74 -6.65 -5.18 6.68
CA ARG A 74 -7.35 -6.42 7.08
C ARG A 74 -6.39 -7.52 7.54
N ALA A 75 -5.28 -7.75 6.83
CA ALA A 75 -4.29 -8.75 7.25
C ALA A 75 -3.61 -8.35 8.57
N GLU A 76 -3.48 -7.06 8.84
CA GLU A 76 -2.96 -6.59 10.12
C GLU A 76 -3.95 -6.87 11.25
N ASP A 77 -5.20 -6.44 11.08
CA ASP A 77 -6.27 -6.54 12.07
C ASP A 77 -6.68 -8.00 12.36
N GLU A 78 -6.70 -8.86 11.33
CA GLU A 78 -7.12 -10.27 11.48
C GLU A 78 -5.98 -11.21 11.86
N VAL A 79 -4.72 -10.86 11.56
CA VAL A 79 -3.58 -11.78 11.70
C VAL A 79 -2.43 -11.21 12.50
N LEU A 80 -1.86 -10.07 12.07
CA LEU A 80 -0.64 -9.54 12.68
C LEU A 80 -0.88 -9.08 14.12
N PHE A 81 -1.80 -8.15 14.30
CA PHE A 81 -2.11 -7.53 15.58
C PHE A 81 -2.64 -8.52 16.61
N PRO A 82 -3.58 -9.44 16.29
CA PRO A 82 -3.97 -10.50 17.21
C PRO A 82 -2.81 -11.39 17.62
N THR A 83 -1.88 -11.69 16.71
CA THR A 83 -0.69 -12.50 17.05
C THR A 83 0.23 -11.75 18.00
N ILE A 84 0.48 -10.45 17.77
CA ILE A 84 1.29 -9.61 18.68
C ILE A 84 0.62 -9.52 20.06
N ALA A 85 -0.70 -9.35 20.10
CA ALA A 85 -1.48 -9.24 21.34
C ALA A 85 -1.40 -10.49 22.24
N THR A 86 -0.96 -11.64 21.73
CA THR A 86 -0.71 -12.83 22.56
C THR A 86 0.48 -12.66 23.53
N ARG A 87 1.36 -11.67 23.29
CA ARG A 87 2.57 -11.42 24.10
C ARG A 87 2.72 -9.98 24.57
N ILE A 88 2.08 -9.02 23.90
CA ILE A 88 2.23 -7.60 24.20
C ILE A 88 0.84 -6.97 24.27
N ASP A 89 0.45 -6.56 25.47
CA ASP A 89 -0.84 -5.91 25.68
C ASP A 89 -0.87 -4.51 25.05
N ASN A 90 -2.08 -4.07 24.65
CA ASN A 90 -2.39 -2.70 24.23
C ASN A 90 -1.63 -2.14 23.00
N VAL A 91 -1.11 -3.01 22.13
CA VAL A 91 -0.44 -2.56 20.88
C VAL A 91 -1.45 -2.15 19.80
N THR A 92 -2.66 -2.73 19.80
CA THR A 92 -3.52 -2.81 18.61
C THR A 92 -4.50 -1.64 18.44
N ASN A 93 -5.09 -1.15 19.54
CA ASN A 93 -6.20 -0.19 19.47
C ASN A 93 -5.86 1.09 18.68
N SER A 94 -4.61 1.59 18.75
CA SER A 94 -4.24 2.83 18.04
C SER A 94 -4.19 2.66 16.52
N TYR A 95 -3.95 1.44 16.02
CA TYR A 95 -3.83 1.18 14.58
C TYR A 95 -5.21 0.94 13.97
N GLU A 96 -6.10 0.23 14.66
CA GLU A 96 -7.50 0.07 14.23
C GLU A 96 -8.19 1.43 14.03
N PHE A 97 -8.00 2.38 14.96
CA PHE A 97 -8.53 3.75 14.79
C PHE A 97 -7.90 4.52 13.63
N GLU A 98 -6.61 4.30 13.35
CA GLU A 98 -5.95 4.89 12.18
C GLU A 98 -6.56 4.33 10.89
N HIS A 99 -6.75 3.01 10.79
CA HIS A 99 -7.37 2.36 9.63
C HIS A 99 -8.78 2.90 9.36
N GLU A 100 -9.60 3.05 10.40
CA GLU A 100 -10.94 3.65 10.28
C GLU A 100 -10.88 5.11 9.80
N ALA A 101 -9.94 5.90 10.32
CA ALA A 101 -9.75 7.29 9.90
C ALA A 101 -9.27 7.39 8.45
N GLU A 102 -8.40 6.49 8.02
CA GLU A 102 -7.84 6.43 6.67
C GLU A 102 -8.90 6.04 5.63
N GLU A 103 -9.88 5.22 6.00
CA GLU A 103 -11.00 4.84 5.13
C GLU A 103 -11.83 6.07 4.69
N TRP A 104 -11.95 7.10 5.53
CA TRP A 104 -12.60 8.37 5.15
C TRP A 104 -11.83 9.11 4.06
N LEU A 105 -10.49 9.13 4.14
CA LEU A 105 -9.64 9.69 3.10
C LEU A 105 -9.82 8.92 1.79
N PHE A 106 -9.91 7.59 1.88
CA PHE A 106 -10.16 6.76 0.71
C PHE A 106 -11.52 7.02 0.05
N ALA A 107 -12.58 7.14 0.83
CA ALA A 107 -13.92 7.44 0.34
C ALA A 107 -13.98 8.80 -0.38
N GLU A 108 -13.31 9.81 0.17
CA GLU A 108 -13.32 11.17 -0.36
C GLU A 108 -12.55 11.29 -1.70
N VAL A 109 -11.36 10.66 -1.80
CA VAL A 109 -10.64 10.58 -3.10
C VAL A 109 -11.45 9.79 -4.12
N THR A 110 -12.07 8.67 -3.72
CA THR A 110 -12.89 7.85 -4.62
C THR A 110 -14.05 8.66 -5.20
N THR A 111 -14.81 9.34 -4.33
CA THR A 111 -15.99 10.13 -4.72
C THR A 111 -15.61 11.26 -5.68
N THR A 112 -14.49 11.95 -5.42
CA THR A 112 -14.02 13.05 -6.27
C THR A 112 -13.51 12.58 -7.64
N LEU A 113 -12.83 11.43 -7.70
CA LEU A 113 -12.41 10.82 -8.97
C LEU A 113 -13.58 10.26 -9.79
N GLU A 114 -14.56 9.64 -9.14
CA GLU A 114 -15.79 9.20 -9.81
C GLU A 114 -16.56 10.38 -10.40
N LEU A 115 -16.66 11.49 -9.66
CA LEU A 115 -17.27 12.71 -10.16
C LEU A 115 -16.52 13.22 -11.39
N CYS A 116 -15.19 13.33 -11.32
CA CYS A 116 -14.41 13.73 -12.50
C CYS A 116 -14.62 12.80 -13.70
N ALA A 117 -14.55 11.48 -13.49
CA ALA A 117 -14.70 10.51 -14.56
C ALA A 117 -16.09 10.59 -15.24
N ARG A 118 -17.14 10.94 -14.48
CA ARG A 118 -18.49 11.16 -15.03
C ARG A 118 -18.60 12.45 -15.84
N MET A 119 -18.04 13.57 -15.36
CA MET A 119 -18.12 14.85 -16.07
C MET A 119 -17.32 14.82 -17.38
N GLY A 120 -16.13 14.21 -17.37
CA GLY A 120 -15.33 14.00 -18.59
C GLY A 120 -16.02 13.11 -19.63
N ALA A 121 -17.05 12.35 -19.26
CA ALA A 121 -17.87 11.56 -20.17
C ALA A 121 -19.13 12.29 -20.68
N ARG A 122 -19.49 13.44 -20.08
CA ARG A 122 -20.75 14.15 -20.34
C ARG A 122 -20.59 15.53 -20.97
N ASP A 123 -19.37 16.00 -21.19
CA ASP A 123 -19.08 17.36 -21.70
C ASP A 123 -19.82 18.44 -20.86
N GLU A 124 -19.90 18.20 -19.53
CA GLU A 124 -20.46 19.14 -18.55
C GLU A 124 -19.47 20.30 -18.31
N SER A 125 -19.93 21.41 -17.70
CA SER A 125 -19.16 22.65 -17.59
C SER A 125 -17.72 22.43 -17.08
N ASP A 126 -16.77 23.00 -17.80
CA ASP A 126 -15.33 22.82 -17.56
C ASP A 126 -14.90 23.27 -16.14
N ASP A 127 -15.61 24.24 -15.56
CA ASP A 127 -15.33 24.78 -14.22
C ASP A 127 -15.63 23.78 -13.07
N ASP A 128 -16.71 23.01 -13.17
CA ASP A 128 -17.08 22.01 -12.15
C ASP A 128 -16.15 20.79 -12.19
N ALA A 129 -15.74 20.39 -13.41
CA ALA A 129 -14.75 19.34 -13.62
C ALA A 129 -13.38 19.72 -13.09
N SER A 130 -12.93 20.93 -13.43
CA SER A 130 -11.69 21.54 -12.96
C SER A 130 -11.65 21.63 -11.42
N THR A 131 -12.76 22.01 -10.79
CA THR A 131 -12.86 22.09 -9.32
C THR A 131 -12.78 20.73 -8.65
N SER A 132 -13.49 19.74 -9.19
CA SER A 132 -13.51 18.38 -8.64
C SER A 132 -12.15 17.70 -8.73
N VAL A 133 -11.45 17.85 -9.86
CA VAL A 133 -10.08 17.32 -10.05
C VAL A 133 -9.08 17.96 -9.11
N ARG A 134 -9.12 19.29 -8.94
CA ARG A 134 -8.24 19.97 -7.97
C ARG A 134 -8.50 19.50 -6.54
N LYS A 135 -9.77 19.27 -6.19
CA LYS A 135 -10.14 18.69 -4.91
C LYS A 135 -9.55 17.28 -4.76
N ALA A 136 -9.72 16.41 -5.77
CA ALA A 136 -9.15 15.07 -5.79
C ALA A 136 -7.63 15.09 -5.59
N ALA A 137 -6.90 15.96 -6.30
CA ALA A 137 -5.45 16.06 -6.18
C ALA A 137 -4.99 16.47 -4.77
N ARG A 138 -5.65 17.45 -4.14
CA ARG A 138 -5.33 17.88 -2.77
C ARG A 138 -5.56 16.76 -1.75
N ILE A 139 -6.68 16.04 -1.88
CA ILE A 139 -7.05 14.99 -0.92
C ILE A 139 -6.20 13.75 -1.15
N ALA A 140 -5.87 13.41 -2.41
CA ALA A 140 -4.91 12.35 -2.73
C ALA A 140 -3.52 12.66 -2.15
N HIS A 141 -3.07 13.92 -2.19
CA HIS A 141 -1.82 14.34 -1.57
C HIS A 141 -1.84 14.23 -0.04
N ALA A 142 -2.94 14.63 0.61
CA ALA A 142 -3.13 14.46 2.04
C ALA A 142 -3.13 12.96 2.42
N THR A 143 -3.91 12.16 1.70
CA THR A 143 -3.98 10.69 1.87
C THR A 143 -2.59 10.08 1.74
N ARG A 144 -1.86 10.46 0.68
CA ARG A 144 -0.48 10.01 0.48
C ARG A 144 0.41 10.27 1.70
N THR A 145 0.31 11.47 2.26
CA THR A 145 1.12 11.87 3.42
C THR A 145 0.74 11.05 4.66
N THR A 146 -0.56 10.89 4.92
CA THR A 146 -1.07 10.09 6.04
C THR A 146 -0.61 8.63 5.95
N LEU A 147 -0.83 7.98 4.81
CA LEU A 147 -0.47 6.56 4.65
C LEU A 147 1.04 6.30 4.73
N LYS A 148 1.87 7.24 4.22
CA LYS A 148 3.33 7.14 4.40
C LYS A 148 3.73 7.26 5.86
N ALA A 149 3.08 8.15 6.62
CA ALA A 149 3.34 8.30 8.05
C ALA A 149 2.92 7.04 8.82
N HIS A 150 1.78 6.44 8.48
CA HIS A 150 1.30 5.18 9.05
C HIS A 150 2.30 4.03 8.84
N LEU A 151 2.73 3.79 7.58
CA LEU A 151 3.72 2.74 7.28
C LEU A 151 5.09 3.01 7.93
N GLN A 152 5.50 4.27 8.04
CA GLN A 152 6.72 4.63 8.75
C GLN A 152 6.60 4.31 10.25
N LYS A 153 5.45 4.62 10.86
CA LYS A 153 5.14 4.30 12.26
C LYS A 153 5.16 2.79 12.51
N GLU A 154 4.63 1.97 11.60
CA GLU A 154 4.77 0.51 11.69
C GLU A 154 6.23 0.06 11.66
N SER A 155 7.04 0.60 10.74
CA SER A 155 8.46 0.28 10.65
C SER A 155 9.22 0.63 11.93
N GLU A 156 8.84 1.73 12.60
CA GLU A 156 9.50 2.22 13.81
C GLU A 156 9.00 1.55 15.10
N HIS A 157 7.75 1.10 15.13
CA HIS A 157 7.12 0.60 16.35
C HIS A 157 6.72 -0.88 16.26
N VAL A 158 5.95 -1.27 15.25
CA VAL A 158 5.42 -2.64 15.13
C VAL A 158 6.53 -3.62 14.81
N VAL A 159 7.38 -3.31 13.82
CA VAL A 159 8.48 -4.21 13.42
C VAL A 159 9.43 -4.49 14.60
N PRO A 160 9.92 -3.48 15.36
CA PRO A 160 10.76 -3.75 16.52
C PRO A 160 10.05 -4.50 17.66
N LEU A 161 8.73 -4.33 17.83
CA LEU A 161 7.97 -5.12 18.79
C LEU A 161 7.96 -6.60 18.41
N VAL A 162 7.71 -6.90 17.14
CA VAL A 162 7.76 -8.26 16.61
C VAL A 162 9.17 -8.86 16.79
N GLU A 163 10.22 -8.11 16.48
CA GLU A 163 11.60 -8.56 16.63
C GLU A 163 12.00 -8.89 18.06
N ARG A 164 11.47 -8.14 19.04
CA ARG A 164 11.75 -8.34 20.46
C ARG A 164 10.94 -9.49 21.05
N ALA A 165 9.68 -9.64 20.64
CA ALA A 165 8.75 -10.57 21.27
C ALA A 165 8.72 -11.96 20.64
N PHE A 166 9.18 -12.13 19.40
CA PHE A 166 9.09 -13.39 18.65
C PHE A 166 10.47 -13.82 18.14
N ASP A 167 10.75 -15.12 18.20
CA ASP A 167 11.99 -15.67 17.65
C ASP A 167 11.97 -15.71 16.11
N ARG A 168 13.11 -16.02 15.49
CA ARG A 168 13.22 -16.02 14.01
C ARG A 168 12.22 -16.96 13.32
N ARG A 169 11.93 -18.11 13.92
CA ARG A 169 11.02 -19.12 13.34
C ARG A 169 9.59 -18.61 13.42
N GLU A 170 9.23 -18.03 14.55
CA GLU A 170 7.91 -17.44 14.79
C GLU A 170 7.66 -16.23 13.90
N GLN A 171 8.66 -15.34 13.73
CA GLN A 171 8.56 -14.22 12.80
C GLN A 171 8.36 -14.69 11.35
N GLY A 172 9.05 -15.74 10.93
CA GLY A 172 8.85 -16.33 9.61
C GLY A 172 7.44 -16.90 9.41
N GLU A 173 6.86 -17.51 10.45
CA GLU A 173 5.48 -17.99 10.44
C GLU A 173 4.46 -16.85 10.42
N MET A 174 4.70 -15.80 11.20
CA MET A 174 3.88 -14.59 11.23
C MET A 174 3.85 -13.91 9.85
N VAL A 175 5.01 -13.71 9.23
CA VAL A 175 5.12 -13.16 7.87
C VAL A 175 4.38 -14.04 6.87
N TRP A 176 4.52 -15.37 6.97
CA TRP A 176 3.82 -16.29 6.09
C TRP A 176 2.30 -16.19 6.21
N ARG A 177 1.75 -16.16 7.42
CA ARG A 177 0.31 -16.00 7.67
C ARG A 177 -0.18 -14.65 7.15
N PHE A 178 0.57 -13.59 7.41
CA PHE A 178 0.27 -12.24 6.95
C PHE A 178 0.19 -12.16 5.42
N VAL A 179 1.23 -12.62 4.71
CA VAL A 179 1.27 -12.62 3.24
C VAL A 179 0.15 -13.48 2.63
N SER A 180 -0.20 -14.60 3.28
CA SER A 180 -1.33 -15.43 2.85
C SER A 180 -2.66 -14.68 2.98
N ALA A 181 -2.83 -13.89 4.04
CA ALA A 181 -4.02 -13.08 4.26
C ALA A 181 -4.14 -11.90 3.28
N LEU A 182 -3.04 -11.38 2.70
CA LEU A 182 -3.07 -10.33 1.67
C LEU A 182 -3.76 -10.77 0.36
N GLY A 183 -4.11 -12.06 0.21
CA GLY A 183 -4.77 -12.61 -0.98
C GLY A 183 -3.79 -13.07 -2.07
N GLY A 184 -2.54 -13.36 -1.72
CA GLY A 184 -1.56 -13.94 -2.63
C GLY A 184 -1.92 -15.38 -3.00
N ASP A 185 -1.88 -15.70 -4.29
CA ASP A 185 -1.90 -17.07 -4.80
C ASP A 185 -0.85 -17.94 -4.05
N LEU A 186 -1.27 -19.15 -3.67
CA LEU A 186 -0.49 -20.15 -2.93
C LEU A 186 0.90 -20.39 -3.54
N GLY A 187 1.11 -20.08 -4.82
CA GLY A 187 2.41 -20.14 -5.50
C GLY A 187 3.51 -19.22 -4.94
N SER A 188 3.19 -18.10 -4.27
CA SER A 188 4.20 -17.31 -3.53
C SER A 188 4.50 -17.90 -2.16
N VAL A 189 3.51 -18.54 -1.55
CA VAL A 189 3.60 -19.26 -0.27
C VAL A 189 4.47 -20.51 -0.38
N GLU A 190 4.34 -21.28 -1.47
CA GLU A 190 5.21 -22.42 -1.78
C GLU A 190 6.68 -22.01 -1.88
N ARG A 191 6.98 -20.89 -2.57
CA ARG A 191 8.36 -20.38 -2.71
C ARG A 191 8.99 -19.98 -1.38
N VAL A 192 8.20 -19.38 -0.48
CA VAL A 192 8.67 -19.01 0.86
C VAL A 192 8.84 -20.25 1.75
N LYS A 193 7.95 -21.24 1.63
CA LYS A 193 8.10 -22.55 2.31
C LYS A 193 9.37 -23.28 1.86
N THR A 194 9.66 -23.30 0.57
CA THR A 194 10.92 -23.85 0.03
C THR A 194 12.14 -23.11 0.58
N ILE A 195 12.09 -21.78 0.70
CA ILE A 195 13.18 -21.00 1.31
C ILE A 195 13.34 -21.36 2.79
N ARG A 196 12.24 -21.54 3.54
CA ARG A 196 12.28 -21.98 4.95
C ARG A 196 12.88 -23.38 5.10
N GLU A 197 12.45 -24.34 4.29
CA GLU A 197 12.99 -25.70 4.27
C GLU A 197 14.48 -25.73 3.89
N MET A 198 14.91 -24.88 2.96
CA MET A 198 16.31 -24.72 2.59
C MET A 198 17.16 -24.11 3.72
N LEU A 199 16.63 -23.15 4.48
CA LEU A 199 17.33 -22.53 5.61
C LEU A 199 17.42 -23.49 6.81
N ASP A 200 16.37 -24.24 7.08
CA ASP A 200 16.31 -25.23 8.17
C ASP A 200 17.22 -26.43 7.86
N GLY A 201 17.21 -26.97 6.63
CA GLY A 201 18.07 -28.08 6.22
C GLY A 201 19.59 -27.77 6.22
N ASN A 202 19.96 -26.51 5.96
CA ASN A 202 21.35 -26.07 6.02
C ASN A 202 21.89 -25.96 7.47
N SER A 203 20.99 -25.76 8.44
CA SER A 203 21.33 -25.71 9.87
C SER A 203 21.61 -27.11 10.46
N GLU A 204 20.91 -28.13 9.97
CA GLU A 204 21.08 -29.54 10.36
C GLU A 204 22.34 -30.16 9.75
N THR A 205 22.70 -29.75 8.53
CA THR A 205 23.94 -30.19 7.87
C THR A 205 25.18 -29.61 8.59
N ARG A 206 25.15 -28.34 9.03
CA ARG A 206 26.24 -27.75 9.83
C ARG A 206 26.39 -28.37 11.23
N ARG A 207 25.29 -28.77 11.87
CA ARG A 207 25.33 -29.44 13.19
C ARG A 207 25.91 -30.86 13.11
N THR A 208 25.58 -31.61 12.06
CA THR A 208 26.11 -32.97 11.86
C THR A 208 27.59 -32.98 11.49
N GLU A 209 28.04 -32.00 10.71
CA GLU A 209 29.44 -31.86 10.30
C GLU A 209 30.36 -31.40 11.44
N THR A 210 29.85 -30.56 12.35
CA THR A 210 30.56 -30.13 13.57
C THR A 210 30.70 -31.29 14.58
N ARG A 211 29.73 -32.22 14.62
CA ARG A 211 29.74 -33.38 15.52
C ARG A 211 30.62 -34.53 15.01
N ARG A 212 30.88 -34.60 13.69
CA ARG A 212 31.81 -35.57 13.08
C ARG A 212 33.28 -35.18 13.15
N ARG A 213 33.60 -33.93 13.50
CA ARG A 213 34.96 -33.39 13.61
C ARG A 213 35.48 -33.28 15.06
N ARG A 214 34.81 -33.94 16.01
CA ARG A 214 35.25 -34.06 17.40
C ARG A 214 35.53 -35.51 17.75
#